data_AF-A0A3C0BCE0-F1
#
_entry.id   AF-A0A3C0BCE0-F1
#
_cell.length_a   1.000
_cell.length_b   1.000
_cell.length_c   1.000
_cell.angle_alpha   90.00
_cell.angle_beta   90.00
_cell.angle_gamma   90.00
#
_symmetry.space_group_name_H-M   'P 1'
#
loop_
_entity.id
_entity.type
_entity.pdbx_description
1 polymer ?
#
loop_
_entity_poly.entity_id
_entity_poly.type
_entity_poly.pdbx_seq_one_letter_code
_entity_poly.pdbx_strand_id
1 'polypeptide(L)'
;MKKATLILSSVFILVLAFGINTWAQECYTCPDLGNVISGNGASALGSNNTVNGSNSSAIGNNNTISSGSGIIAGTYSNISSSSGNSVIVGGANTIISGSQESYIFGSGSEVQHNRAMLIGHRLKSGSSNQIIIGAGDVGNFLTCNKTLSLAVGFKSNVPTFFVGESPSNVRTGRVGIGNNTDPQAKLHIKADASEDATLLLEATGTNKTSSFLLGGGAAIIGTTSNSNSLSLVTGNTNTRMFINGESGHVGIGSDEPQTRLQVSGGDIFIEDINRGIIMKSPDGNCWRGTLNNQGQMEFTLLPDCITVASEALPTNPGASIRIAPNPANGYFEIICSQDELTCFKTYTVYDMYGKQMLTGSLSGQQQRVNTAQLSSGTYLLTLTGNLQTWSDKVVVK
;
A
#
# COMPACT_ATOMS: atom_id res chain seq x y z
N MET A 1 -76.88 -9.70 -71.04
CA MET A 1 -77.01 -10.95 -70.25
C MET A 1 -75.70 -11.70 -70.29
N LYS A 2 -75.09 -12.04 -69.14
CA LYS A 2 -74.02 -13.07 -68.93
C LYS A 2 -72.68 -12.83 -69.69
N LYS A 3 -71.48 -13.28 -69.32
CA LYS A 3 -70.74 -13.70 -68.10
C LYS A 3 -69.30 -14.01 -68.60
N ALA A 4 -68.26 -13.72 -67.79
CA ALA A 4 -66.87 -14.28 -67.80
C ALA A 4 -65.96 -13.98 -69.03
N THR A 5 -64.63 -13.76 -68.96
CA THR A 5 -63.56 -14.49 -68.23
C THR A 5 -62.19 -13.72 -68.25
N LEU A 6 -61.40 -13.78 -67.16
CA LEU A 6 -59.92 -13.81 -66.95
C LEU A 6 -58.89 -12.91 -67.72
N ILE A 7 -57.96 -12.24 -67.00
CA ILE A 7 -56.49 -12.53 -66.92
C ILE A 7 -55.72 -11.51 -66.04
N LEU A 8 -54.71 -12.05 -65.35
CA LEU A 8 -53.70 -11.54 -64.43
C LEU A 8 -52.68 -10.55 -65.05
N SER A 9 -52.03 -9.81 -64.15
CA SER A 9 -50.67 -9.22 -64.26
C SER A 9 -50.50 -7.98 -65.15
N SER A 10 -50.20 -6.83 -64.51
CA SER A 10 -48.89 -6.17 -64.63
C SER A 10 -48.92 -4.78 -63.98
N VAL A 11 -47.79 -4.44 -63.35
CA VAL A 11 -47.41 -3.07 -62.95
C VAL A 11 -48.00 -2.55 -61.63
N PHE A 12 -47.95 -3.40 -60.60
CA PHE A 12 -47.59 -2.99 -59.23
C PHE A 12 -46.08 -2.66 -59.19
N ILE A 13 -45.62 -1.80 -60.11
CA ILE A 13 -44.22 -1.37 -60.29
C ILE A 13 -44.25 0.16 -60.26
N LEU A 14 -44.51 0.71 -59.07
CA LEU A 14 -44.24 2.13 -58.78
C LEU A 14 -43.98 2.36 -57.29
N VAL A 15 -43.35 1.38 -56.63
CA VAL A 15 -42.82 1.47 -55.25
C VAL A 15 -41.33 1.10 -55.19
N LEU A 16 -40.68 0.87 -56.34
CA LEU A 16 -39.29 0.39 -56.42
C LEU A 16 -38.25 1.44 -56.84
N ALA A 17 -38.59 2.72 -56.92
CA ALA A 17 -37.61 3.75 -57.28
C ALA A 17 -37.39 4.70 -56.09
N PHE A 18 -36.35 4.38 -55.30
CA PHE A 18 -35.67 5.25 -54.33
C PHE A 18 -36.27 5.35 -52.91
N GLY A 19 -36.46 4.20 -52.28
CA GLY A 19 -36.28 4.05 -50.84
C GLY A 19 -34.86 3.55 -50.54
N ILE A 20 -34.04 4.42 -49.93
CA ILE A 20 -32.77 4.17 -49.22
C ILE A 20 -32.28 2.71 -49.10
N ASN A 21 -31.17 2.38 -49.77
CA ASN A 21 -30.28 1.30 -49.33
C ASN A 21 -28.91 1.90 -49.00
N THR A 22 -28.79 2.46 -47.79
CA THR A 22 -27.55 2.33 -47.03
C THR A 22 -27.83 1.07 -46.17
N TRP A 23 -27.05 -0.02 -46.20
CA TRP A 23 -25.66 -0.11 -45.77
C TRP A 23 -24.87 -1.10 -46.64
N ALA A 24 -23.59 -0.79 -46.86
CA ALA A 24 -22.62 -1.76 -47.38
C ALA A 24 -22.40 -2.87 -46.35
N GLN A 25 -22.94 -4.07 -46.60
CA GLN A 25 -22.49 -5.29 -45.93
C GLN A 25 -22.50 -6.45 -46.94
N GLU A 26 -21.40 -6.63 -47.68
CA GLU A 26 -21.15 -7.88 -48.40
C GLU A 26 -20.73 -8.94 -47.37
N CYS A 27 -21.65 -9.84 -47.00
CA CYS A 27 -21.33 -10.98 -46.15
C CYS A 27 -20.51 -11.99 -46.97
N TYR A 28 -19.24 -12.22 -46.61
CA TYR A 28 -18.40 -13.17 -47.32
C TYR A 28 -18.57 -14.57 -46.72
N THR A 29 -18.84 -15.52 -47.60
CA THR A 29 -18.89 -16.95 -47.30
C THR A 29 -18.00 -17.65 -48.31
N CYS A 30 -17.15 -18.58 -47.89
CA CYS A 30 -16.53 -19.51 -48.83
C CYS A 30 -17.54 -20.64 -49.08
N PRO A 31 -18.27 -20.65 -50.22
CA PRO A 31 -19.19 -21.74 -50.53
C PRO A 31 -18.37 -23.02 -50.72
N ASP A 32 -19.00 -24.18 -50.54
CA ASP A 32 -18.41 -25.52 -50.77
C ASP A 32 -17.33 -26.00 -49.80
N LEU A 33 -17.04 -25.24 -48.73
CA LEU A 33 -16.10 -25.64 -47.67
C LEU A 33 -16.79 -26.10 -46.37
N GLY A 34 -18.04 -26.55 -46.45
CA GLY A 34 -18.78 -27.07 -45.29
C GLY A 34 -19.25 -26.02 -44.29
N ASN A 35 -19.23 -24.73 -44.65
CA ASN A 35 -19.76 -23.67 -43.80
C ASN A 35 -21.30 -23.71 -43.76
N VAL A 36 -21.89 -23.55 -42.58
CA VAL A 36 -23.34 -23.50 -42.34
C VAL A 36 -23.67 -22.15 -41.70
N ILE A 37 -24.44 -21.30 -42.37
CA ILE A 37 -24.74 -19.95 -41.90
C ILE A 37 -26.26 -19.76 -41.91
N SER A 38 -26.83 -19.44 -40.74
CA SER A 38 -28.27 -19.18 -40.58
C SER A 38 -28.58 -17.88 -39.83
N GLY A 39 -27.58 -17.24 -39.21
CA GLY A 39 -27.75 -15.97 -38.52
C GLY A 39 -27.95 -14.79 -39.47
N ASN A 40 -28.84 -13.84 -39.13
CA ASN A 40 -29.02 -12.60 -39.88
C ASN A 40 -27.75 -11.73 -39.79
N GLY A 41 -27.16 -11.32 -40.92
CA GLY A 41 -25.93 -10.52 -40.96
C GLY A 41 -24.67 -11.28 -40.55
N ALA A 42 -24.71 -12.62 -40.57
CA ALA A 42 -23.58 -13.46 -40.21
C ALA A 42 -22.61 -13.69 -41.38
N SER A 43 -21.34 -13.98 -41.07
CA SER A 43 -20.30 -14.28 -42.07
C SER A 43 -19.39 -15.42 -41.61
N ALA A 44 -18.86 -16.18 -42.57
CA ALA A 44 -17.91 -17.25 -42.28
C ALA A 44 -16.81 -17.33 -43.34
N LEU A 45 -15.55 -17.22 -42.92
CA LEU A 45 -14.37 -17.35 -43.76
C LEU A 45 -13.57 -18.60 -43.35
N GLY A 46 -13.18 -19.42 -44.33
CA GLY A 46 -12.51 -20.71 -44.09
C GLY A 46 -13.46 -21.90 -44.28
N SER A 47 -13.35 -22.95 -43.45
CA SER A 47 -14.06 -24.21 -43.65
C SER A 47 -14.74 -24.77 -42.40
N ASN A 48 -15.83 -25.51 -42.58
CA ASN A 48 -16.59 -26.19 -41.52
C ASN A 48 -17.02 -25.28 -40.36
N ASN A 49 -17.28 -24.00 -40.62
CA ASN A 49 -17.79 -23.09 -39.59
C ASN A 49 -19.33 -23.12 -39.57
N THR A 50 -19.93 -23.14 -38.37
CA THR A 50 -21.37 -23.01 -38.18
C THR A 50 -21.68 -21.68 -37.49
N VAL A 51 -22.38 -20.77 -38.16
CA VAL A 51 -22.70 -19.43 -37.65
C VAL A 51 -24.21 -19.21 -37.66
N ASN A 52 -24.84 -19.54 -36.52
CA ASN A 52 -26.29 -19.40 -36.31
C ASN A 52 -26.64 -18.08 -35.59
N GLY A 53 -25.67 -17.47 -34.89
CA GLY A 53 -25.85 -16.18 -34.24
C GLY A 53 -26.00 -15.03 -35.23
N SER A 54 -26.97 -14.15 -35.03
CA SER A 54 -27.09 -12.91 -35.81
C SER A 54 -25.86 -12.01 -35.60
N ASN A 55 -25.48 -11.23 -36.62
CA ASN A 55 -24.36 -10.29 -36.60
C ASN A 55 -23.03 -10.90 -36.12
N SER A 56 -22.80 -12.17 -36.45
CA SER A 56 -21.66 -12.94 -35.95
C SER A 56 -20.70 -13.33 -37.07
N SER A 57 -19.43 -13.46 -36.74
CA SER A 57 -18.38 -13.74 -37.73
C SER A 57 -17.45 -14.84 -37.26
N ALA A 58 -17.29 -15.88 -38.08
CA ALA A 58 -16.30 -16.93 -37.85
C ALA A 58 -15.20 -16.88 -38.92
N ILE A 59 -13.94 -16.97 -38.49
CA ILE A 59 -12.77 -17.05 -39.35
C ILE A 59 -11.95 -18.28 -38.93
N GLY A 60 -11.63 -19.14 -39.89
CA GLY A 60 -10.77 -20.32 -39.72
C GLY A 60 -11.52 -21.63 -39.93
N ASN A 61 -11.30 -22.61 -39.06
CA ASN A 61 -11.77 -23.98 -39.29
C ASN A 61 -12.52 -24.60 -38.10
N ASN A 62 -13.65 -25.27 -38.35
CA ASN A 62 -14.42 -26.00 -37.34
C ASN A 62 -14.87 -25.13 -36.15
N ASN A 63 -15.32 -23.90 -36.41
CA ASN A 63 -15.84 -23.02 -35.36
C ASN A 63 -17.36 -23.03 -35.32
N THR A 64 -17.96 -22.87 -34.14
CA THR A 64 -19.41 -22.77 -33.95
C THR A 64 -19.77 -21.49 -33.19
N ILE A 65 -20.70 -20.70 -33.73
CA ILE A 65 -21.26 -19.52 -33.06
C ILE A 65 -22.78 -19.64 -33.06
N SER A 66 -23.35 -19.92 -31.89
CA SER A 66 -24.79 -20.10 -31.69
C SER A 66 -25.48 -18.91 -31.00
N SER A 67 -24.73 -17.86 -30.63
CA SER A 67 -25.27 -16.65 -30.02
C SER A 67 -24.94 -15.41 -30.84
N GLY A 68 -25.79 -14.39 -30.74
CA GLY A 68 -25.64 -13.16 -31.50
C GLY A 68 -24.41 -12.34 -31.10
N SER A 69 -23.89 -11.55 -32.04
CA SER A 69 -22.71 -10.70 -31.87
C SER A 69 -21.46 -11.47 -31.40
N GLY A 70 -21.33 -12.74 -31.80
CA GLY A 70 -20.17 -13.57 -31.49
C GLY A 70 -19.09 -13.44 -32.57
N ILE A 71 -17.82 -13.43 -32.16
CA ILE A 71 -16.69 -13.44 -33.09
C ILE A 71 -15.74 -14.58 -32.72
N ILE A 72 -15.38 -15.39 -33.71
CA ILE A 72 -14.31 -16.39 -33.57
C ILE A 72 -13.29 -16.17 -34.67
N ALA A 73 -12.02 -16.05 -34.31
CA ALA A 73 -10.88 -16.12 -35.21
C ALA A 73 -9.93 -17.23 -34.75
N GLY A 74 -9.99 -18.39 -35.39
CA GLY A 74 -9.14 -19.52 -35.04
C GLY A 74 -9.74 -20.87 -35.42
N THR A 75 -9.58 -21.88 -34.56
CA THR A 75 -9.97 -23.25 -34.89
C THR A 75 -10.68 -23.97 -33.75
N TYR A 76 -11.55 -24.92 -34.07
CA TYR A 76 -12.19 -25.83 -33.09
C TYR A 76 -12.82 -25.11 -31.89
N SER A 77 -13.33 -23.90 -32.09
CA SER A 77 -13.83 -23.07 -30.99
C SER A 77 -15.35 -22.90 -31.04
N ASN A 78 -15.96 -22.74 -29.88
CA ASN A 78 -17.41 -22.69 -29.74
C ASN A 78 -17.87 -21.53 -28.86
N ILE A 79 -18.76 -20.69 -29.38
CA ILE A 79 -19.57 -19.74 -28.62
C ILE A 79 -21.00 -20.29 -28.61
N SER A 80 -21.41 -20.81 -27.45
CA SER A 80 -22.71 -21.47 -27.29
C SER A 80 -23.89 -20.49 -27.28
N SER A 81 -25.12 -20.99 -27.30
CA SER A 81 -26.34 -20.19 -27.16
C SER A 81 -26.32 -19.28 -25.93
N SER A 82 -27.07 -18.18 -25.95
CA SER A 82 -27.18 -17.25 -24.80
C SER A 82 -25.84 -16.68 -24.28
N SER A 83 -24.80 -16.65 -25.12
CA SER A 83 -23.43 -16.23 -24.77
C SER A 83 -22.96 -15.04 -25.62
N GLY A 84 -23.89 -14.12 -25.90
CA GLY A 84 -23.70 -13.06 -26.87
C GLY A 84 -22.63 -12.05 -26.47
N ASN A 85 -22.22 -11.22 -27.44
CA ASN A 85 -21.16 -10.22 -27.30
C ASN A 85 -19.81 -10.81 -26.86
N SER A 86 -19.49 -12.02 -27.34
CA SER A 86 -18.30 -12.75 -26.92
C SER A 86 -17.31 -12.91 -28.07
N VAL A 87 -16.02 -12.97 -27.74
CA VAL A 87 -14.94 -13.07 -28.72
C VAL A 87 -13.98 -14.19 -28.36
N ILE A 88 -13.62 -15.00 -29.34
CA ILE A 88 -12.55 -15.99 -29.23
C ILE A 88 -11.49 -15.69 -30.29
N VAL A 89 -10.24 -15.63 -29.87
CA VAL A 89 -9.07 -15.62 -30.75
C VAL A 89 -8.17 -16.79 -30.35
N GLY A 90 -8.00 -17.75 -31.26
CA GLY A 90 -7.17 -18.94 -31.07
C GLY A 90 -7.94 -20.26 -31.15
N GLY A 91 -7.41 -21.33 -30.57
CA GLY A 91 -7.80 -22.71 -30.89
C GLY A 91 -8.41 -23.52 -29.75
N ALA A 92 -9.39 -24.37 -30.03
CA ALA A 92 -9.97 -25.31 -29.06
C ALA A 92 -10.55 -24.63 -27.81
N ASN A 93 -11.23 -23.49 -27.96
CA ASN A 93 -11.81 -22.76 -26.83
C ASN A 93 -13.34 -22.89 -26.79
N THR A 94 -13.92 -22.84 -25.60
CA THR A 94 -15.37 -22.89 -25.41
C THR A 94 -15.87 -21.76 -24.53
N ILE A 95 -16.89 -21.04 -24.98
CA ILE A 95 -17.74 -20.19 -24.14
C ILE A 95 -19.08 -20.93 -24.00
N ILE A 96 -19.37 -21.42 -22.79
CA ILE A 96 -20.55 -22.27 -22.56
C ILE A 96 -21.82 -21.43 -22.53
N SER A 97 -22.96 -22.11 -22.69
CA SER A 97 -24.27 -21.45 -22.75
C SER A 97 -24.54 -20.58 -21.53
N GLY A 98 -24.97 -19.34 -21.78
CA GLY A 98 -25.28 -18.37 -20.72
C GLY A 98 -24.09 -17.52 -20.26
N SER A 99 -22.91 -17.66 -20.87
CA SER A 99 -21.71 -16.89 -20.53
C SER A 99 -21.52 -15.70 -21.47
N GLN A 100 -22.16 -14.58 -21.15
CA GLN A 100 -22.21 -13.37 -21.98
C GLN A 100 -20.96 -12.50 -21.80
N GLU A 101 -20.71 -11.62 -22.78
CA GLU A 101 -19.69 -10.57 -22.71
C GLU A 101 -18.28 -11.10 -22.36
N SER A 102 -17.92 -12.25 -22.94
CA SER A 102 -16.72 -12.98 -22.53
C SER A 102 -15.70 -13.12 -23.64
N TYR A 103 -14.43 -13.19 -23.26
CA TYR A 103 -13.31 -13.05 -24.18
C TYR A 103 -12.26 -14.14 -23.92
N ILE A 104 -11.81 -14.81 -24.96
CA ILE A 104 -10.72 -15.79 -24.88
C ILE A 104 -9.65 -15.43 -25.91
N PHE A 105 -8.41 -15.33 -25.45
CA PHE A 105 -7.22 -15.13 -26.27
C PHE A 105 -6.22 -16.24 -25.96
N GLY A 106 -6.14 -17.24 -26.83
CA GLY A 106 -5.24 -18.38 -26.65
C GLY A 106 -5.90 -19.71 -26.99
N SER A 107 -5.64 -20.77 -26.21
CA SER A 107 -6.12 -22.10 -26.60
C SER A 107 -6.53 -23.02 -25.47
N GLY A 108 -7.43 -23.96 -25.77
CA GLY A 108 -7.84 -25.00 -24.83
C GLY A 108 -8.53 -24.46 -23.57
N SER A 109 -9.16 -23.28 -23.64
CA SER A 109 -9.73 -22.59 -22.47
C SER A 109 -11.27 -22.58 -22.49
N GLU A 110 -11.87 -22.45 -21.30
CA GLU A 110 -13.32 -22.53 -21.11
C GLU A 110 -13.85 -21.39 -20.24
N VAL A 111 -14.78 -20.60 -20.77
CA VAL A 111 -15.54 -19.64 -19.97
C VAL A 111 -16.86 -20.29 -19.52
N GLN A 112 -17.10 -20.28 -18.20
CA GLN A 112 -18.32 -20.82 -17.57
C GLN A 112 -19.27 -19.76 -16.98
N HIS A 113 -18.88 -18.48 -17.03
CA HIS A 113 -19.56 -17.38 -16.36
C HIS A 113 -19.45 -16.08 -17.16
N ASN A 114 -20.28 -15.09 -16.81
CA ASN A 114 -20.36 -13.81 -17.53
C ASN A 114 -19.12 -12.94 -17.32
N ARG A 115 -18.80 -12.12 -18.33
CA ARG A 115 -17.78 -11.05 -18.22
C ARG A 115 -16.41 -11.59 -17.82
N ALA A 116 -16.03 -12.75 -18.36
CA ALA A 116 -14.72 -13.34 -18.11
C ALA A 116 -13.78 -13.06 -19.28
N MET A 117 -12.51 -12.78 -18.98
CA MET A 117 -11.45 -12.64 -19.97
C MET A 117 -10.34 -13.65 -19.66
N LEU A 118 -10.08 -14.56 -20.59
CA LEU A 118 -9.04 -15.58 -20.47
C LEU A 118 -7.93 -15.30 -21.46
N ILE A 119 -6.69 -15.20 -20.99
CA ILE A 119 -5.51 -14.94 -21.83
C ILE A 119 -4.46 -16.03 -21.59
N GLY A 120 -4.36 -16.99 -22.49
CA GLY A 120 -3.35 -18.05 -22.45
C GLY A 120 -3.90 -19.45 -22.76
N HIS A 121 -3.40 -20.47 -22.05
CA HIS A 121 -3.65 -21.88 -22.38
C HIS A 121 -4.28 -22.65 -21.22
N ARG A 122 -5.34 -23.44 -21.47
CA ARG A 122 -6.02 -24.23 -20.42
C ARG A 122 -6.44 -23.38 -19.22
N LEU A 123 -7.23 -22.35 -19.48
CA LEU A 123 -7.80 -21.49 -18.45
C LEU A 123 -9.29 -21.78 -18.28
N LYS A 124 -9.82 -21.68 -17.07
CA LYS A 124 -11.25 -21.84 -16.80
C LYS A 124 -11.78 -20.75 -15.89
N SER A 125 -12.84 -20.05 -16.32
CA SER A 125 -13.49 -19.07 -15.44
C SER A 125 -14.40 -19.75 -14.42
N GLY A 126 -14.08 -19.61 -13.13
CA GLY A 126 -14.86 -20.20 -12.04
C GLY A 126 -15.89 -19.25 -11.42
N SER A 127 -15.94 -17.98 -11.86
CA SER A 127 -16.94 -16.98 -11.48
C SER A 127 -17.04 -15.89 -12.55
N SER A 128 -17.93 -14.90 -12.36
CA SER A 128 -18.13 -13.77 -13.28
C SER A 128 -17.15 -12.62 -13.04
N ASN A 129 -17.02 -11.71 -14.01
CA ASN A 129 -16.21 -10.48 -13.90
C ASN A 129 -14.75 -10.74 -13.51
N GLN A 130 -14.07 -11.63 -14.22
CA GLN A 130 -12.72 -12.02 -13.86
C GLN A 130 -11.79 -12.06 -15.08
N ILE A 131 -10.53 -11.76 -14.82
CA ILE A 131 -9.45 -11.87 -15.79
C ILE A 131 -8.52 -12.98 -15.31
N ILE A 132 -8.25 -13.97 -16.17
CA ILE A 132 -7.29 -15.04 -15.89
C ILE A 132 -6.20 -15.01 -16.95
N ILE A 133 -4.94 -15.00 -16.52
CA ILE A 133 -3.78 -14.95 -17.40
C ILE A 133 -2.83 -16.12 -17.08
N GLY A 134 -2.37 -16.81 -18.12
CA GLY A 134 -1.24 -17.73 -18.04
C GLY A 134 -1.54 -19.12 -18.60
N ALA A 135 -1.15 -20.17 -17.87
CA ALA A 135 -1.25 -21.54 -18.37
C ALA A 135 -1.65 -22.53 -17.27
N GLY A 136 -2.69 -23.34 -17.52
CA GLY A 136 -3.04 -24.50 -16.71
C GLY A 136 -1.98 -25.62 -16.78
N ASP A 137 -1.98 -26.50 -15.79
CA ASP A 137 -1.14 -27.71 -15.83
C ASP A 137 -1.65 -28.72 -16.88
N VAL A 138 -0.86 -29.75 -17.18
CA VAL A 138 -1.27 -30.80 -18.12
C VAL A 138 -2.54 -31.50 -17.62
N GLY A 139 -3.54 -31.58 -18.50
CA GLY A 139 -4.82 -32.21 -18.21
C GLY A 139 -5.76 -31.41 -17.31
N ASN A 140 -5.35 -30.22 -16.86
CA ASN A 140 -6.11 -29.42 -15.91
C ASN A 140 -6.16 -27.95 -16.33
N PHE A 141 -7.09 -27.21 -15.73
CA PHE A 141 -7.25 -25.78 -15.99
C PHE A 141 -6.72 -24.95 -14.83
N LEU A 142 -6.04 -23.85 -15.14
CA LEU A 142 -5.91 -22.77 -14.17
C LEU A 142 -7.30 -22.16 -13.96
N THR A 143 -7.80 -22.24 -12.73
CA THR A 143 -9.16 -21.80 -12.40
C THR A 143 -9.14 -20.75 -11.29
N CYS A 144 -10.00 -19.73 -11.41
CA CYS A 144 -10.28 -18.79 -10.32
C CYS A 144 -11.78 -18.72 -10.04
N ASN A 145 -12.19 -18.98 -8.80
CA ASN A 145 -13.59 -18.98 -8.37
C ASN A 145 -14.01 -17.67 -7.68
N LYS A 146 -13.26 -16.59 -7.84
CA LYS A 146 -13.56 -15.29 -7.24
C LYS A 146 -14.10 -14.31 -8.27
N THR A 147 -15.24 -13.71 -7.97
CA THR A 147 -15.83 -12.63 -8.76
C THR A 147 -14.96 -11.37 -8.66
N LEU A 148 -14.99 -10.50 -9.68
CA LEU A 148 -14.31 -9.19 -9.65
C LEU A 148 -12.82 -9.32 -9.31
N SER A 149 -12.12 -10.19 -10.03
CA SER A 149 -10.74 -10.55 -9.71
C SER A 149 -9.82 -10.69 -10.92
N LEU A 150 -8.52 -10.54 -10.67
CA LEU A 150 -7.44 -10.92 -11.57
C LEU A 150 -6.69 -12.12 -10.97
N ALA A 151 -6.52 -13.18 -11.77
CA ALA A 151 -5.73 -14.35 -11.40
C ALA A 151 -4.64 -14.61 -12.44
N VAL A 152 -3.43 -14.92 -11.96
CA VAL A 152 -2.28 -15.23 -12.82
C VAL A 152 -1.61 -16.50 -12.30
N GLY A 153 -1.27 -17.42 -13.20
CA GLY A 153 -0.57 -18.66 -12.88
C GLY A 153 -0.05 -19.36 -14.13
N PHE A 154 1.05 -20.09 -13.98
CA PHE A 154 1.66 -20.83 -15.09
C PHE A 154 1.97 -22.25 -14.65
N LYS A 155 1.56 -23.23 -15.46
CA LYS A 155 1.66 -24.66 -15.17
C LYS A 155 1.08 -24.98 -13.78
N SER A 156 -0.08 -24.39 -13.48
CA SER A 156 -0.75 -24.52 -12.19
C SER A 156 -2.26 -24.58 -12.39
N ASN A 157 -2.95 -25.25 -11.47
CA ASN A 157 -4.41 -25.31 -11.47
C ASN A 157 -5.03 -24.24 -10.55
N VAL A 158 -4.18 -23.55 -9.80
CA VAL A 158 -4.54 -22.50 -8.85
C VAL A 158 -3.73 -21.22 -9.10
N PRO A 159 -4.26 -20.03 -8.77
CA PRO A 159 -3.54 -18.78 -9.00
C PRO A 159 -2.25 -18.68 -8.17
N THR A 160 -1.15 -18.29 -8.81
CA THR A 160 0.08 -17.89 -8.12
C THR A 160 -0.02 -16.45 -7.64
N PHE A 161 -0.56 -15.55 -8.46
CA PHE A 161 -0.80 -14.15 -8.13
C PHE A 161 -2.29 -13.83 -8.28
N PHE A 162 -2.85 -13.18 -7.27
CA PHE A 162 -4.27 -12.87 -7.20
C PHE A 162 -4.48 -11.42 -6.78
N VAL A 163 -5.39 -10.71 -7.46
CA VAL A 163 -5.91 -9.41 -7.03
C VAL A 163 -7.42 -9.54 -6.88
N GLY A 164 -7.91 -9.35 -5.65
CA GLY A 164 -9.33 -9.41 -5.34
C GLY A 164 -10.02 -8.05 -5.39
N GLU A 165 -11.35 -8.09 -5.33
CA GLU A 165 -12.18 -6.90 -5.25
C GLU A 165 -11.85 -6.02 -4.04
N SER A 166 -12.20 -4.73 -4.14
CA SER A 166 -12.13 -3.86 -2.98
C SER A 166 -13.25 -4.16 -1.99
N PRO A 167 -12.98 -4.18 -0.68
CA PRO A 167 -14.03 -4.34 0.33
C PRO A 167 -14.92 -3.10 0.48
N SER A 168 -14.67 -1.99 -0.23
CA SER A 168 -15.60 -0.86 -0.39
C SER A 168 -15.16 0.09 -1.51
N ASN A 169 -16.04 0.99 -1.96
CA ASN A 169 -15.76 2.00 -3.00
C ASN A 169 -14.66 3.03 -2.66
N VAL A 170 -14.23 3.11 -1.40
CA VAL A 170 -13.17 4.02 -0.92
C VAL A 170 -11.88 3.28 -0.54
N ARG A 171 -11.84 1.97 -0.73
CA ARG A 171 -10.67 1.12 -0.44
C ARG A 171 -10.13 0.55 -1.74
N THR A 172 -8.93 0.00 -1.65
CA THR A 172 -8.36 -0.86 -2.71
C THR A 172 -8.53 -2.33 -2.34
N GLY A 173 -8.50 -3.18 -3.37
CA GLY A 173 -8.41 -4.62 -3.22
C GLY A 173 -7.17 -5.08 -2.47
N ARG A 174 -7.01 -6.40 -2.38
CA ARG A 174 -5.90 -7.06 -1.71
C ARG A 174 -5.19 -7.99 -2.69
N VAL A 175 -3.89 -8.16 -2.49
CA VAL A 175 -3.03 -9.00 -3.31
C VAL A 175 -2.67 -10.27 -2.53
N GLY A 176 -2.92 -11.41 -3.14
CA GLY A 176 -2.49 -12.72 -2.65
C GLY A 176 -1.39 -13.30 -3.53
N ILE A 177 -0.39 -13.93 -2.91
CA ILE A 177 0.65 -14.72 -3.58
C ILE A 177 0.65 -16.13 -2.99
N GLY A 178 0.70 -17.15 -3.87
CA GLY A 178 0.75 -18.58 -3.52
C GLY A 178 -0.61 -19.15 -3.14
N ASN A 179 -1.48 -19.37 -4.14
CA ASN A 179 -2.81 -19.97 -3.98
C ASN A 179 -3.65 -19.31 -2.88
N ASN A 180 -3.67 -17.97 -2.89
CA ASN A 180 -4.30 -17.17 -1.85
C ASN A 180 -5.37 -16.24 -2.44
N THR A 181 -6.57 -16.78 -2.63
CA THR A 181 -7.72 -16.06 -3.20
C THR A 181 -8.58 -15.35 -2.16
N ASP A 182 -8.18 -15.39 -0.89
CA ASP A 182 -8.80 -14.62 0.22
C ASP A 182 -7.73 -14.00 1.14
N PRO A 183 -6.93 -13.05 0.60
CA PRO A 183 -5.86 -12.41 1.36
C PRO A 183 -6.37 -11.63 2.58
N GLN A 184 -5.72 -11.81 3.74
CA GLN A 184 -6.11 -11.19 5.02
C GLN A 184 -5.41 -9.84 5.28
N ALA A 185 -4.41 -9.50 4.46
CA ALA A 185 -3.68 -8.24 4.48
C ALA A 185 -3.62 -7.63 3.07
N LYS A 186 -3.08 -6.41 2.95
CA LYS A 186 -2.93 -5.75 1.63
C LYS A 186 -2.07 -6.56 0.67
N LEU A 187 -0.99 -7.13 1.18
CA LEU A 187 -0.21 -8.18 0.54
C LEU A 187 -0.20 -9.37 1.50
N HIS A 188 -0.64 -10.54 1.05
CA HIS A 188 -0.61 -11.78 1.83
C HIS A 188 0.08 -12.87 1.01
N ILE A 189 1.31 -13.22 1.40
CA ILE A 189 2.08 -14.33 0.84
C ILE A 189 1.73 -15.57 1.66
N LYS A 190 1.22 -16.60 1.02
CA LYS A 190 0.89 -17.88 1.61
C LYS A 190 1.62 -18.96 0.83
N ALA A 191 2.23 -19.92 1.53
CA ALA A 191 2.82 -21.07 0.88
C ALA A 191 1.84 -22.25 0.81
N ASP A 192 2.09 -23.14 -0.14
CA ASP A 192 1.48 -24.46 -0.14
C ASP A 192 2.09 -25.33 0.98
N ALA A 193 1.47 -26.46 1.30
CA ALA A 193 1.74 -27.21 2.54
C ALA A 193 3.19 -27.70 2.73
N SER A 194 4.00 -27.75 1.66
CA SER A 194 5.38 -28.25 1.67
C SER A 194 6.41 -27.17 1.32
N GLU A 195 6.04 -25.89 1.42
CA GLU A 195 6.90 -24.76 1.05
C GLU A 195 6.86 -23.69 2.14
N ASP A 196 7.90 -22.85 2.18
CA ASP A 196 7.96 -21.71 3.09
C ASP A 196 7.36 -20.46 2.45
N ALA A 197 6.58 -19.69 3.23
CA ALA A 197 6.09 -18.40 2.81
C ALA A 197 7.16 -17.32 3.05
N THR A 198 8.12 -17.20 2.14
CA THR A 198 9.27 -16.28 2.28
C THR A 198 9.13 -15.01 1.43
N LEU A 199 9.66 -13.89 1.94
CA LEU A 199 9.94 -12.67 1.18
C LEU A 199 11.46 -12.43 1.19
N LEU A 200 12.08 -12.50 0.01
CA LEU A 200 13.48 -12.11 -0.19
C LEU A 200 13.55 -10.72 -0.81
N LEU A 201 14.24 -9.79 -0.13
CA LEU A 201 14.55 -8.46 -0.66
C LEU A 201 16.03 -8.39 -0.99
N GLU A 202 16.37 -8.24 -2.27
CA GLU A 202 17.77 -8.25 -2.74
C GLU A 202 18.14 -6.92 -3.40
N ALA A 203 19.22 -6.30 -2.91
CA ALA A 203 19.84 -5.14 -3.51
C ALA A 203 21.16 -5.57 -4.16
N THR A 204 21.26 -5.44 -5.48
CA THR A 204 22.38 -6.01 -6.26
C THR A 204 23.54 -5.04 -6.50
N GLY A 205 23.40 -3.77 -6.09
CA GLY A 205 24.44 -2.76 -6.25
C GLY A 205 25.40 -2.64 -5.07
N THR A 206 26.64 -2.24 -5.31
CA THR A 206 27.60 -1.87 -4.25
C THR A 206 27.03 -0.73 -3.40
N ASN A 207 27.17 -0.84 -2.07
CA ASN A 207 26.65 0.14 -1.10
C ASN A 207 25.13 0.40 -1.25
N LYS A 208 24.36 -0.63 -1.61
CA LYS A 208 22.89 -0.60 -1.61
C LYS A 208 22.36 -1.49 -0.49
N THR A 209 21.20 -1.12 0.04
CA THR A 209 20.57 -1.78 1.18
C THR A 209 19.18 -2.22 0.79
N SER A 210 18.85 -3.47 1.05
CA SER A 210 17.46 -3.94 1.13
C SER A 210 16.89 -3.55 2.49
N SER A 211 15.76 -2.84 2.52
CA SER A 211 15.14 -2.41 3.77
C SER A 211 13.63 -2.66 3.78
N PHE A 212 13.11 -2.88 4.99
CA PHE A 212 11.70 -2.88 5.27
C PHE A 212 11.38 -1.66 6.14
N LEU A 213 10.82 -0.62 5.52
CA LEU A 213 10.55 0.68 6.16
C LEU A 213 9.06 0.81 6.47
N LEU A 214 8.74 1.15 7.73
CA LEU A 214 7.38 1.34 8.23
C LEU A 214 7.18 2.81 8.62
N GLY A 215 6.16 3.48 8.07
CA GLY A 215 5.93 4.92 8.28
C GLY A 215 4.47 5.27 8.55
N GLY A 216 4.26 6.48 9.09
CA GLY A 216 2.94 7.00 9.47
C GLY A 216 2.54 6.62 10.88
N GLY A 217 1.87 5.48 11.04
CA GLY A 217 1.35 5.00 12.33
C GLY A 217 2.32 4.12 13.12
N ALA A 218 1.81 3.48 14.17
CA ALA A 218 2.56 2.49 14.94
C ALA A 218 3.02 1.31 14.06
N ALA A 219 4.27 0.91 14.23
CA ALA A 219 4.90 -0.20 13.51
C ALA A 219 4.87 -1.48 14.36
N ILE A 220 4.48 -2.61 13.75
CA ILE A 220 4.41 -3.90 14.43
C ILE A 220 5.11 -4.95 13.55
N ILE A 221 6.03 -5.70 14.15
CA ILE A 221 6.61 -6.93 13.60
C ILE A 221 6.32 -8.02 14.62
N GLY A 222 5.66 -9.10 14.20
CA GLY A 222 5.23 -10.13 15.12
C GLY A 222 4.60 -11.34 14.45
N THR A 223 4.19 -12.29 15.27
CA THR A 223 3.50 -13.53 14.89
C THR A 223 2.01 -13.42 15.20
N THR A 224 1.17 -14.18 14.48
CA THR A 224 -0.28 -14.21 14.72
C THR A 224 -0.71 -15.24 15.76
N SER A 225 0.17 -16.19 16.10
CA SER A 225 -0.01 -17.15 17.18
C SER A 225 0.86 -16.78 18.36
N ASN A 226 0.30 -16.87 19.57
CA ASN A 226 1.06 -16.70 20.81
C ASN A 226 2.12 -17.79 21.00
N SER A 227 1.96 -18.97 20.41
CA SER A 227 2.96 -20.05 20.50
C SER A 227 4.13 -19.90 19.52
N ASN A 228 4.05 -18.95 18.58
CA ASN A 228 5.06 -18.82 17.54
C ASN A 228 6.11 -17.79 17.95
N SER A 229 7.37 -18.22 18.00
CA SER A 229 8.52 -17.38 18.29
C SER A 229 8.85 -16.42 17.14
N LEU A 230 9.49 -15.30 17.47
CA LEU A 230 10.03 -14.33 16.49
C LEU A 230 11.56 -14.36 16.52
N SER A 231 12.18 -14.48 15.35
CA SER A 231 13.65 -14.57 15.23
C SER A 231 14.21 -13.49 14.31
N LEU A 232 15.33 -12.89 14.71
CA LEU A 232 16.17 -12.04 13.85
C LEU A 232 17.43 -12.83 13.48
N VAL A 233 17.54 -13.20 12.20
CA VAL A 233 18.53 -14.16 11.71
C VAL A 233 19.58 -13.54 10.79
N THR A 234 20.77 -14.12 10.74
CA THR A 234 21.82 -13.79 9.78
C THR A 234 22.36 -15.06 9.11
N GLY A 235 22.68 -14.98 7.81
CA GLY A 235 23.11 -16.18 7.06
C GLY A 235 22.05 -17.28 7.01
N ASN A 236 20.76 -16.90 7.00
CA ASN A 236 19.57 -17.76 6.96
C ASN A 236 19.33 -18.69 8.16
N THR A 237 20.32 -18.92 9.02
CA THR A 237 20.21 -19.88 10.13
C THR A 237 20.69 -19.36 11.48
N ASN A 238 21.53 -18.32 11.52
CA ASN A 238 22.11 -17.85 12.79
C ASN A 238 21.17 -16.84 13.46
N THR A 239 20.41 -17.29 14.45
CA THR A 239 19.60 -16.44 15.32
C THR A 239 20.49 -15.50 16.13
N ARG A 240 20.30 -14.19 15.96
CA ARG A 240 21.00 -13.14 16.73
C ARG A 240 20.15 -12.63 17.88
N MET A 241 18.85 -12.51 17.65
CA MET A 241 17.85 -12.18 18.66
C MET A 241 16.64 -13.08 18.49
N PHE A 242 16.07 -13.52 19.60
CA PHE A 242 14.95 -14.43 19.66
C PHE A 242 13.93 -13.97 20.70
N ILE A 243 12.65 -14.10 20.37
CA ILE A 243 11.55 -13.93 21.32
C ILE A 243 10.78 -15.25 21.33
N ASN A 244 10.85 -15.97 22.44
CA ASN A 244 10.19 -17.25 22.61
C ASN A 244 8.66 -17.05 22.67
N GLY A 245 7.90 -17.76 21.83
CA GLY A 245 6.44 -17.62 21.79
C GLY A 245 5.76 -18.01 23.10
N GLU A 246 6.17 -19.14 23.69
CA GLU A 246 5.49 -19.70 24.88
C GLU A 246 5.75 -18.88 26.15
N SER A 247 6.99 -18.45 26.37
CA SER A 247 7.42 -17.75 27.59
C SER A 247 7.49 -16.23 27.46
N GLY A 248 7.58 -15.71 26.23
CA GLY A 248 7.84 -14.28 25.97
C GLY A 248 9.26 -13.83 26.32
N HIS A 249 10.17 -14.75 26.64
CA HIS A 249 11.55 -14.45 26.96
C HIS A 249 12.35 -13.98 25.74
N VAL A 250 13.22 -13.00 25.95
CA VAL A 250 14.09 -12.43 24.91
C VAL A 250 15.50 -12.97 25.08
N GLY A 251 16.01 -13.63 24.04
CA GLY A 251 17.40 -14.08 23.95
C GLY A 251 18.20 -13.21 22.97
N ILE A 252 19.39 -12.77 23.38
CA ILE A 252 20.41 -12.20 22.50
C ILE A 252 21.55 -13.22 22.42
N GLY A 253 21.77 -13.79 21.24
CA GLY A 253 22.69 -14.91 21.05
C GLY A 253 22.22 -16.27 21.62
N SER A 254 20.93 -16.41 21.95
CA SER A 254 20.30 -17.67 22.40
C SER A 254 18.90 -17.79 21.81
N ASP A 255 18.52 -18.98 21.35
CA ASP A 255 17.18 -19.39 20.95
C ASP A 255 16.40 -20.08 22.09
N GLU A 256 17.06 -20.38 23.20
CA GLU A 256 16.44 -21.00 24.40
C GLU A 256 16.68 -20.11 25.64
N PRO A 257 16.10 -18.89 25.70
CA PRO A 257 16.31 -18.00 26.83
C PRO A 257 15.63 -18.51 28.11
N GLN A 258 16.42 -18.66 29.18
CA GLN A 258 15.97 -19.21 30.48
C GLN A 258 15.38 -18.15 31.42
N THR A 259 15.55 -16.86 31.09
CA THR A 259 15.03 -15.72 31.84
C THR A 259 14.40 -14.72 30.88
N ARG A 260 13.66 -13.74 31.41
CA ARG A 260 12.96 -12.72 30.61
C ARG A 260 13.86 -12.00 29.59
N LEU A 261 15.10 -11.73 29.97
CA LEU A 261 16.14 -11.21 29.08
C LEU A 261 17.44 -11.95 29.37
N GLN A 262 17.97 -12.66 28.37
CA GLN A 262 19.25 -13.35 28.44
C GLN A 262 20.18 -12.86 27.34
N VAL A 263 21.41 -12.51 27.71
CA VAL A 263 22.54 -12.33 26.77
C VAL A 263 23.43 -13.56 26.93
N SER A 264 23.64 -14.32 25.84
CA SER A 264 24.42 -15.56 25.85
C SER A 264 25.80 -15.35 25.23
N GLY A 265 26.84 -15.92 25.86
CA GLY A 265 28.20 -15.97 25.33
C GLY A 265 28.91 -14.62 25.18
N GLY A 266 28.40 -13.53 25.78
CA GLY A 266 28.97 -12.20 25.62
C GLY A 266 28.63 -11.23 26.76
N ASP A 267 29.37 -10.13 26.77
CA ASP A 267 29.23 -9.04 27.73
C ASP A 267 28.20 -8.00 27.31
N ILE A 268 27.74 -7.19 28.26
CA ILE A 268 26.96 -5.97 28.00
C ILE A 268 27.89 -4.77 28.15
N PHE A 269 28.18 -4.08 27.05
CA PHE A 269 28.99 -2.86 27.05
C PHE A 269 28.10 -1.62 27.16
N ILE A 270 28.29 -0.82 28.23
CA ILE A 270 27.54 0.42 28.49
C ILE A 270 28.51 1.59 28.36
N GLU A 271 28.38 2.37 27.30
CA GLU A 271 29.36 3.40 26.92
C GLU A 271 29.17 4.74 27.68
N ASP A 272 27.93 5.17 27.91
CA ASP A 272 27.66 6.37 28.69
C ASP A 272 27.91 6.09 30.18
N ILE A 273 28.96 6.69 30.73
CA ILE A 273 29.39 6.55 32.14
C ILE A 273 28.30 6.93 33.15
N ASN A 274 27.29 7.70 32.73
CA ASN A 274 26.16 8.09 33.59
C ASN A 274 24.99 7.08 33.53
N ARG A 275 25.12 6.01 32.73
CA ARG A 275 24.14 4.94 32.55
C ARG A 275 24.65 3.63 33.13
N GLY A 276 23.72 2.72 33.38
CA GLY A 276 24.00 1.46 34.06
C GLY A 276 22.74 0.62 34.19
N ILE A 277 22.76 -0.33 35.13
CA ILE A 277 21.62 -1.23 35.37
C ILE A 277 20.73 -0.60 36.44
N ILE A 278 19.41 -0.55 36.17
CA ILE A 278 18.43 -0.11 37.16
C ILE A 278 17.74 -1.34 37.75
N MET A 279 17.77 -1.47 39.07
CA MET A 279 17.13 -2.57 39.79
C MET A 279 16.22 -2.03 40.89
N LYS A 280 15.07 -2.67 41.09
CA LYS A 280 14.16 -2.37 42.20
C LYS A 280 14.49 -3.27 43.38
N SER A 281 14.82 -2.68 44.53
CA SER A 281 15.03 -3.42 45.78
C SER A 281 13.70 -3.82 46.43
N PRO A 282 13.70 -4.77 47.39
CA PRO A 282 12.47 -5.24 48.05
C PRO A 282 11.68 -4.18 48.82
N ASP A 283 12.33 -3.09 49.24
CA ASP A 283 11.70 -1.91 49.86
C ASP A 283 10.93 -1.02 48.85
N GLY A 284 10.98 -1.36 47.57
CA GLY A 284 10.33 -0.64 46.49
C GLY A 284 11.18 0.47 45.86
N ASN A 285 12.37 0.74 46.39
CA ASN A 285 13.28 1.75 45.83
C ASN A 285 13.95 1.25 44.55
N CYS A 286 14.21 2.16 43.60
CA CYS A 286 14.99 1.87 42.41
C CYS A 286 16.42 2.36 42.58
N TRP A 287 17.40 1.57 42.14
CA TRP A 287 18.82 1.88 42.25
C TRP A 287 19.48 1.76 40.89
N ARG A 288 20.26 2.76 40.50
CA ARG A 288 21.16 2.67 39.34
C ARG A 288 22.53 2.22 39.81
N GLY A 289 22.99 1.07 39.33
CA GLY A 289 24.37 0.60 39.49
C GLY A 289 25.26 1.08 38.35
N THR A 290 26.34 1.80 38.66
CA THR A 290 27.40 2.23 37.74
C THR A 290 28.77 1.79 38.26
N LEU A 291 29.79 1.76 37.41
CA LEU A 291 31.17 1.50 37.85
C LEU A 291 31.90 2.81 38.13
N ASN A 292 32.64 2.88 39.23
CA ASN A 292 33.60 3.95 39.49
C ASN A 292 34.97 3.67 38.85
N ASN A 293 35.91 4.62 38.96
CA ASN A 293 37.26 4.50 38.38
C ASN A 293 38.12 3.40 39.03
N GLN A 294 37.66 2.80 40.13
CA GLN A 294 38.28 1.69 40.82
C GLN A 294 37.66 0.33 40.42
N GLY A 295 36.71 0.33 39.48
CA GLY A 295 36.02 -0.88 39.03
C GLY A 295 35.00 -1.40 40.04
N GLN A 296 34.57 -0.58 41.00
CA GLN A 296 33.57 -0.95 41.99
C GLN A 296 32.18 -0.49 41.53
N MET A 297 31.18 -1.32 41.79
CA MET A 297 29.78 -0.96 41.56
C MET A 297 29.30 0.01 42.64
N GLU A 298 28.86 1.19 42.21
CA GLU A 298 28.22 2.20 43.05
C GLU A 298 26.74 2.29 42.70
N PHE A 299 25.89 2.31 43.74
CA PHE A 299 24.44 2.39 43.58
C PHE A 299 23.93 3.73 44.04
N THR A 300 23.24 4.42 43.13
CA THR A 300 22.55 5.69 43.43
C THR A 300 21.04 5.45 43.47
N LEU A 301 20.38 5.93 44.53
CA LEU A 301 18.92 5.88 44.70
C LEU A 301 18.23 6.73 43.63
N LEU A 302 17.18 6.17 43.01
CA LEU A 302 16.29 6.83 42.06
C LEU A 302 14.89 7.00 42.71
N PRO A 303 14.57 8.18 43.27
CA PRO A 303 13.39 8.38 44.12
C PRO A 303 12.05 7.98 43.49
N ASP A 304 11.90 8.13 42.17
CA ASP A 304 10.60 7.93 41.49
C ASP A 304 10.56 6.70 40.58
N CYS A 305 11.62 5.88 40.54
CA CYS A 305 11.77 4.80 39.55
C CYS A 305 11.62 5.25 38.08
N ILE A 306 11.58 6.56 37.82
CA ILE A 306 11.51 7.12 36.47
C ILE A 306 12.86 6.92 35.80
N THR A 307 12.87 6.16 34.71
CA THR A 307 13.98 6.14 33.77
C THR A 307 14.09 7.53 33.20
N VAL A 308 15.05 8.32 33.68
CA VAL A 308 15.31 9.66 33.17
C VAL A 308 15.69 9.57 31.68
N ALA A 309 14.68 9.65 30.82
CA ALA A 309 14.72 10.37 29.56
C ALA A 309 14.66 11.87 29.94
N SER A 310 15.73 12.34 30.58
CA SER A 310 16.19 13.70 30.38
C SER A 310 17.17 13.59 29.23
N GLU A 311 16.65 13.55 28.00
CA GLU A 311 17.18 14.55 27.10
C GLU A 311 16.85 15.87 27.79
N ALA A 312 17.85 16.72 28.02
CA ALA A 312 17.57 18.08 28.46
C ALA A 312 16.47 18.60 27.53
N LEU A 313 15.25 18.80 28.05
CA LEU A 313 14.24 19.56 27.34
C LEU A 313 14.98 20.81 26.87
N PRO A 314 14.92 21.20 25.58
CA PRO A 314 15.43 22.51 25.20
C PRO A 314 14.75 23.49 26.14
N THR A 315 15.52 24.06 27.08
CA THR A 315 15.02 25.05 28.00
C THR A 315 14.58 26.17 27.09
N ASN A 316 13.27 26.35 26.92
CA ASN A 316 12.73 27.31 25.97
C ASN A 316 13.39 28.67 26.28
N PRO A 317 14.32 29.17 25.44
CA PRO A 317 15.19 30.25 25.85
C PRO A 317 14.35 31.48 26.22
N GLY A 318 14.48 31.91 27.47
CA GLY A 318 13.75 33.06 28.00
C GLY A 318 12.52 32.73 28.85
N ALA A 319 12.27 31.47 29.20
CA ALA A 319 11.19 31.07 30.10
C ALA A 319 11.36 31.59 31.55
N SER A 320 12.59 31.83 32.02
CA SER A 320 12.87 32.37 33.35
C SER A 320 13.17 33.88 33.38
N ILE A 321 13.23 34.56 32.23
CA ILE A 321 13.38 36.02 32.17
C ILE A 321 12.17 36.69 32.83
N ARG A 322 12.43 37.67 33.69
CA ARG A 322 11.41 38.52 34.32
C ARG A 322 11.83 39.98 34.25
N ILE A 323 10.88 40.87 33.98
CA ILE A 323 11.10 42.32 33.94
C ILE A 323 10.40 42.97 35.14
N ALA A 324 11.17 43.60 36.03
CA ALA A 324 10.61 44.23 37.23
C ALA A 324 11.44 45.44 37.69
N PRO A 325 10.81 46.52 38.20
CA PRO A 325 9.37 46.79 38.17
C PRO A 325 8.90 47.20 36.75
N ASN A 326 7.69 46.77 36.36
CA ASN A 326 7.02 47.17 35.12
C ASN A 326 5.50 47.34 35.41
N PRO A 327 4.90 48.56 35.35
CA PRO A 327 5.45 49.79 34.79
C PRO A 327 6.65 50.38 35.53
N ALA A 328 7.64 50.82 34.78
CA ALA A 328 8.90 51.37 35.25
C ALA A 328 8.80 52.89 35.47
N ASN A 329 9.39 53.37 36.57
CA ASN A 329 9.60 54.80 36.83
C ASN A 329 11.08 55.03 37.13
N GLY A 330 11.81 55.56 36.13
CA GLY A 330 13.25 55.78 36.17
C GLY A 330 14.12 54.56 35.82
N TYR A 331 13.65 53.33 36.04
CA TYR A 331 14.36 52.10 35.64
C TYR A 331 13.47 50.85 35.62
N PHE A 332 13.91 49.81 34.91
CA PHE A 332 13.47 48.40 35.10
C PHE A 332 14.71 47.49 35.18
N GLU A 333 14.54 46.28 35.70
CA GLU A 333 15.59 45.25 35.73
C GLU A 333 15.19 44.05 34.88
N ILE A 334 16.18 43.49 34.18
CA ILE A 334 16.10 42.22 33.47
C ILE A 334 16.68 41.17 34.42
N ILE A 335 15.82 40.29 34.94
CA ILE A 335 16.19 39.23 35.88
C ILE A 335 16.18 37.91 35.10
N CYS A 336 17.27 37.15 35.15
CA CYS A 336 17.45 35.92 34.39
C CYS A 336 18.28 34.86 35.15
N SER A 337 18.18 33.61 34.74
CA SER A 337 19.00 32.50 35.27
C SER A 337 20.42 32.50 34.71
N GLN A 338 21.33 31.72 35.30
CA GLN A 338 22.70 31.58 34.79
C GLN A 338 22.72 30.97 33.39
N ASP A 339 21.81 30.05 33.10
CA ASP A 339 21.66 29.43 31.78
C ASP A 339 21.20 30.45 30.73
N GLU A 340 20.29 31.37 31.09
CA GLU A 340 19.84 32.44 30.20
C GLU A 340 20.96 33.42 29.84
N LEU A 341 21.92 33.67 30.75
CA LEU A 341 23.11 34.45 30.44
C LEU A 341 24.04 33.75 29.45
N THR A 342 23.96 32.43 29.31
CA THR A 342 24.68 31.74 28.24
C THR A 342 24.01 31.96 26.89
N CYS A 343 22.68 32.02 26.86
CA CYS A 343 21.87 32.22 25.66
C CYS A 343 21.83 33.67 25.18
N PHE A 344 21.56 34.63 26.06
CA PHE A 344 21.39 36.04 25.72
C PHE A 344 22.58 36.87 26.24
N LYS A 345 23.07 37.78 25.39
CA LYS A 345 24.24 38.64 25.71
C LYS A 345 23.90 40.11 25.63
N THR A 346 22.92 40.48 24.81
CA THR A 346 22.55 41.87 24.54
C THR A 346 21.07 42.08 24.73
N TYR A 347 20.70 43.31 25.10
CA TYR A 347 19.32 43.74 25.16
C TYR A 347 19.14 45.03 24.35
N THR A 348 17.97 45.19 23.73
CA THR A 348 17.60 46.36 22.95
C THR A 348 16.15 46.74 23.22
N VAL A 349 15.90 48.04 23.41
CA VAL A 349 14.57 48.60 23.65
C VAL A 349 14.14 49.37 22.40
N TYR A 350 13.02 48.97 21.82
CA TYR A 350 12.41 49.62 20.64
C TYR A 350 11.15 50.38 21.04
N ASP A 351 10.90 51.53 20.40
CA ASP A 351 9.60 52.18 20.47
C ASP A 351 8.53 51.39 19.69
N MET A 352 7.26 51.82 19.78
CA MET A 352 6.14 51.17 19.10
C MET A 352 6.19 51.23 17.56
N TYR A 353 7.10 52.04 16.99
CA TYR A 353 7.34 52.13 15.55
C TYR A 353 8.56 51.31 15.12
N GLY A 354 9.20 50.58 16.03
CA GLY A 354 10.36 49.75 15.77
C GLY A 354 11.69 50.51 15.74
N LYS A 355 11.72 51.78 16.16
CA LYS A 355 12.96 52.53 16.27
C LYS A 355 13.72 52.09 17.52
N GLN A 356 14.99 51.76 17.37
CA GLN A 356 15.86 51.45 18.50
C GLN A 356 16.08 52.69 19.36
N MET A 357 15.75 52.60 20.65
CA MET A 357 15.84 53.68 21.61
C MET A 357 17.02 53.52 22.55
N LEU A 358 17.29 52.30 23.01
CA LEU A 358 18.37 51.99 23.94
C LEU A 358 18.89 50.57 23.71
N THR A 359 20.17 50.33 23.96
CA THR A 359 20.78 48.99 23.88
C THR A 359 21.86 48.82 24.94
N GLY A 360 22.12 47.59 25.36
CA GLY A 360 23.19 47.26 26.31
C GLY A 360 23.53 45.77 26.33
N SER A 361 24.39 45.38 27.27
CA SER A 361 24.81 43.98 27.48
C SER A 361 24.23 43.43 28.78
N LEU A 362 23.99 42.12 28.83
CA LEU A 362 23.63 41.38 30.03
C LEU A 362 24.92 40.82 30.65
N SER A 363 25.38 41.44 31.74
CA SER A 363 26.64 41.04 32.41
C SER A 363 26.44 40.28 33.72
N GLY A 364 25.20 40.13 34.18
CA GLY A 364 24.85 39.40 35.39
C GLY A 364 23.38 39.01 35.42
N GLN A 365 23.00 38.17 36.37
CA GLN A 365 21.64 37.61 36.50
C GLN A 365 20.57 38.67 36.77
N GLN A 366 21.00 39.89 37.13
CA GLN A 366 20.18 41.08 37.22
C GLN A 366 20.88 42.21 36.46
N GLN A 367 20.22 42.74 35.43
CA GLN A 367 20.71 43.87 34.66
C GLN A 367 19.73 45.04 34.78
N ARG A 368 20.18 46.13 35.39
CA ARG A 368 19.38 47.36 35.51
C ARG A 368 19.45 48.19 34.23
N VAL A 369 18.30 48.67 33.77
CA VAL A 369 18.12 49.52 32.58
C VAL A 369 17.47 50.83 32.99
N ASN A 370 18.17 51.94 32.80
CA ASN A 370 17.67 53.28 33.13
C ASN A 370 16.71 53.77 32.03
N THR A 371 15.55 54.29 32.42
CA THR A 371 14.50 54.77 31.49
C THR A 371 14.49 56.29 31.31
N ALA A 372 15.43 57.04 31.89
CA ALA A 372 15.45 58.51 31.83
C ALA A 372 15.51 59.09 30.39
N GLN A 373 16.01 58.31 29.43
CA GLN A 373 16.06 58.68 28.01
C GLN A 373 14.81 58.27 27.22
N LEU A 374 13.86 57.60 27.87
CA LEU A 374 12.62 57.11 27.28
C LEU A 374 11.47 58.01 27.75
N SER A 375 10.59 58.40 26.81
CA SER A 375 9.35 59.08 27.16
C SER A 375 8.34 58.11 27.77
N SER A 376 7.33 58.62 28.47
CA SER A 376 6.21 57.80 28.95
C SER A 376 5.54 57.08 27.77
N GLY A 377 5.39 55.75 27.86
CA GLY A 377 4.91 54.96 26.74
C GLY A 377 5.17 53.46 26.86
N THR A 378 4.79 52.74 25.80
CA THR A 378 5.01 51.29 25.67
C THR A 378 6.18 51.02 24.72
N TYR A 379 7.07 50.12 25.13
CA TYR A 379 8.28 49.73 24.42
C TYR A 379 8.35 48.21 24.28
N LEU A 380 9.07 47.73 23.26
CA LEU A 380 9.42 46.33 23.10
C LEU A 380 10.87 46.13 23.54
N LEU A 381 11.09 45.37 24.60
CA LEU A 381 12.41 44.90 25.00
C LEU A 381 12.70 43.61 24.24
N THR A 382 13.90 43.49 23.67
CA THR A 382 14.36 42.29 22.97
C THR A 382 15.74 41.91 23.49
N LEU A 383 15.93 40.64 23.86
CA LEU A 383 17.21 40.04 24.21
C LEU A 383 17.72 39.18 23.06
N THR A 384 19.02 39.26 22.77
CA THR A 384 19.65 38.51 21.68
C THR A 384 20.98 37.89 22.11
N GLY A 385 21.31 36.73 21.54
CA GLY A 385 22.57 36.01 21.73
C GLY A 385 22.45 34.57 21.23
N ASN A 386 23.56 33.93 20.86
CA ASN A 386 23.62 32.53 20.40
C ASN A 386 22.50 32.10 19.43
N LEU A 387 22.17 32.95 18.45
CA LEU A 387 21.10 32.75 17.46
C LEU A 387 19.66 32.64 18.04
N GLN A 388 19.47 33.05 19.30
CA GLN A 388 18.18 33.11 19.99
C GLN A 388 17.74 34.56 20.18
N THR A 389 16.43 34.76 20.18
CA THR A 389 15.79 36.06 20.42
C THR A 389 14.60 35.85 21.36
N TRP A 390 14.49 36.71 22.37
CA TRP A 390 13.34 36.77 23.25
C TRP A 390 12.86 38.21 23.36
N SER A 391 11.55 38.45 23.41
CA SER A 391 11.01 39.81 23.52
C SER A 391 9.84 39.88 24.48
N ASP A 392 9.70 41.02 25.16
CA ASP A 392 8.56 41.32 26.02
C ASP A 392 8.27 42.83 26.04
N LYS A 393 7.05 43.16 26.44
CA LYS A 393 6.54 44.53 26.49
C LYS A 393 6.92 45.21 27.81
N VAL A 394 7.50 46.39 27.71
CA VAL A 394 7.83 47.24 28.87
C VAL A 394 7.02 48.53 28.81
N VAL A 395 6.44 48.94 29.94
CA VAL A 395 5.70 50.19 30.09
C VAL A 395 6.54 51.14 30.93
N VAL A 396 6.86 52.31 30.39
CA VAL A 396 7.57 53.38 31.10
C VAL A 396 6.56 54.49 31.43
N LYS A 397 6.57 54.97 32.68
CA LYS A 397 5.67 56.04 33.14
C LYS A 397 6.31 57.41 33.10
#